data_AF-A0A543C0X1-F1
#
_entry.id   AF-A0A543C0X1-F1
#
_cell.length_a   1.000
_cell.length_b   1.000
_cell.length_c   1.000
_cell.angle_alpha   90.00
_cell.angle_beta   90.00
_cell.angle_gamma   90.00
#
_symmetry.space_group_name_H-M   'P 1'
#
loop_
_entity.id
_entity.type
_entity.pdbx_description
1 polymer ?
#
loop_
_entity_poly.entity_id
_entity_poly.type
_entity_poly.pdbx_seq_one_letter_code
_entity_poly.pdbx_strand_id
1 'polypeptide(L)'
;MDDRPSLIEPLLDRLAGVYSGAELGLVRQAYEVAARRHDGQLRKSGDPYITHPVAVATLAATVGLGCHLVCAALLHDLPSEPGYDPAPLRAEFGDDVVSLIEAIEASGAAVPWDDRVITLKLLDRLHNMRTIEYLDEDKQVLRSRHTLDLLVPHAQRLGHDVVADELQALARHRLRTLAGTVDGVERPWHVLWLGSILLPRTARRRYLEEWSAELQFLPDQRRAAFIRELVRGLPRLCVALRGSIWCDARAPAALHRAVDGLAGAGLATLRWLLRSKARPWAFLAPAVAWITLRTAQDDLGDALAVLITIPPALATGISRLRDHLGLTATHREDADRR
;
A
#
# COMPACT_ATOMS: atom_id res chain seq x y z
N MET A 1 -50.81 -2.47 8.79
CA MET A 1 -50.13 -3.76 8.64
C MET A 1 -49.30 -3.62 7.39
N ASP A 2 -48.01 -3.31 7.55
CA ASP A 2 -47.12 -2.99 6.43
C ASP A 2 -46.79 -4.27 5.67
N ASP A 3 -47.25 -4.38 4.42
CA ASP A 3 -47.27 -5.57 3.56
C ASP A 3 -45.89 -5.85 2.91
N ARG A 4 -44.81 -5.37 3.52
CA ARG A 4 -43.46 -5.72 3.09
C ARG A 4 -43.17 -7.13 3.63
N PRO A 5 -42.69 -8.08 2.79
CA PRO A 5 -42.22 -9.36 3.32
C PRO A 5 -41.23 -9.06 4.43
N SER A 6 -41.50 -9.59 5.63
CA SER A 6 -40.68 -9.28 6.80
C SER A 6 -39.24 -9.69 6.46
N LEU A 7 -38.28 -8.78 6.69
CA LEU A 7 -36.87 -9.01 6.31
C LEU A 7 -36.28 -10.26 6.96
N ILE A 8 -36.94 -10.78 8.00
CA ILE A 8 -36.54 -11.96 8.74
C ILE A 8 -37.06 -13.28 8.14
N GLU A 9 -38.10 -13.31 7.29
CA GLU A 9 -38.64 -14.60 6.82
C GLU A 9 -37.59 -15.50 6.13
N PRO A 10 -36.70 -14.99 5.26
CA PRO A 10 -35.64 -15.84 4.68
C PRO A 10 -34.69 -16.45 5.73
N LEU A 11 -34.46 -15.73 6.84
CA LEU A 11 -33.66 -16.24 7.96
C LEU A 11 -34.43 -17.33 8.71
N LEU A 12 -35.72 -17.12 8.98
CA LEU A 12 -36.54 -18.10 9.69
C LEU A 12 -36.76 -19.38 8.88
N ASP A 13 -36.98 -19.27 7.57
CA ASP A 13 -37.07 -20.41 6.66
C ASP A 13 -35.78 -21.25 6.69
N ARG A 14 -34.61 -20.60 6.73
CA ARG A 14 -33.32 -21.27 6.86
C ARG A 14 -33.17 -22.01 8.19
N LEU A 15 -33.69 -21.42 9.27
CA LEU A 15 -33.59 -21.98 10.62
C LEU A 15 -34.64 -23.06 10.90
N ALA A 16 -35.75 -23.10 10.14
CA ALA A 16 -36.89 -23.98 10.41
C ALA A 16 -36.55 -25.49 10.42
N GLY A 17 -35.49 -25.90 9.72
CA GLY A 17 -35.00 -27.29 9.71
C GLY A 17 -33.97 -27.62 10.80
N VAL A 18 -33.51 -26.62 11.56
CA VAL A 18 -32.40 -26.75 12.53
C VAL A 18 -32.85 -26.40 13.94
N TYR A 19 -33.72 -25.41 14.10
CA TYR A 19 -34.18 -24.88 15.38
C TYR A 19 -35.59 -25.36 15.71
N SER A 20 -35.87 -25.49 17.00
CA SER A 20 -37.22 -25.77 17.51
C SER A 20 -38.15 -24.56 17.30
N GLY A 21 -39.47 -24.80 17.34
CA GLY A 21 -40.46 -23.72 17.23
C GLY A 21 -40.30 -22.63 18.30
N ALA A 22 -39.84 -23.01 19.50
CA ALA A 22 -39.55 -22.06 20.58
C ALA A 22 -38.34 -21.17 20.25
N GLU A 23 -37.28 -21.74 19.71
CA GLU A 23 -36.08 -20.99 19.27
C GLU A 23 -36.40 -20.05 18.09
N LEU A 24 -37.19 -20.51 17.12
CA LEU A 24 -37.67 -19.64 16.03
C LEU A 24 -38.52 -18.47 16.57
N GLY A 25 -39.34 -18.73 17.59
CA GLY A 25 -40.09 -17.71 18.31
C GLY A 25 -39.17 -16.66 18.94
N LEU A 26 -38.10 -17.10 19.61
CA LEU A 26 -37.12 -16.22 20.24
C LEU A 26 -36.37 -15.35 19.20
N VAL A 27 -35.97 -15.94 18.07
CA VAL A 27 -35.32 -15.21 16.96
C VAL A 27 -36.27 -14.15 16.38
N ARG A 28 -37.56 -14.49 16.22
CA ARG A 28 -38.57 -13.53 15.76
C ARG A 28 -38.74 -12.37 16.75
N GLN A 29 -38.80 -12.66 18.05
CA GLN A 29 -38.86 -11.63 19.10
C GLN A 29 -37.62 -10.71 19.09
N ALA A 30 -36.42 -11.28 18.97
CA ALA A 30 -35.17 -10.51 18.88
C ALA A 30 -35.19 -9.53 17.69
N TYR A 31 -35.66 -9.99 16.52
CA TYR A 31 -35.82 -9.14 15.35
C TYR A 31 -36.84 -8.02 15.59
N GLU A 32 -37.98 -8.32 16.19
CA GLU A 32 -38.99 -7.29 16.46
C GLU A 32 -38.47 -6.21 17.41
N VAL A 33 -37.71 -6.60 18.44
CA VAL A 33 -37.03 -5.65 19.33
C VAL A 33 -36.03 -4.80 18.55
N ALA A 34 -35.14 -5.42 17.77
CA ALA A 34 -34.16 -4.71 16.96
C ALA A 34 -34.82 -3.77 15.94
N ALA A 35 -35.86 -4.23 15.23
CA ALA A 35 -36.58 -3.46 14.23
C ALA A 35 -37.26 -2.23 14.83
N ARG A 36 -37.87 -2.36 16.02
CA ARG A 36 -38.46 -1.22 16.74
C ARG A 36 -37.39 -0.23 17.20
N ARG A 37 -36.27 -0.72 17.72
CA ARG A 37 -35.18 0.14 18.23
C ARG A 37 -34.45 0.90 17.13
N HIS A 38 -34.38 0.31 15.94
CA HIS A 38 -33.77 0.91 14.76
C HIS A 38 -34.78 1.63 13.85
N ASP A 39 -36.02 1.85 14.31
CA ASP A 39 -37.02 2.50 13.49
C ASP A 39 -36.59 3.93 13.11
N GLY A 40 -36.78 4.27 11.83
CA GLY A 40 -36.30 5.53 11.26
C GLY A 40 -34.78 5.69 11.12
N GLN A 41 -33.96 4.75 11.60
CA GLN A 41 -32.50 4.81 11.46
C GLN A 41 -32.04 4.29 10.10
N LEU A 42 -31.07 4.97 9.48
CA LEU A 42 -30.49 4.59 8.20
C LEU A 42 -29.00 4.23 8.31
N ARG A 43 -28.56 3.29 7.49
CA ARG A 43 -27.15 2.97 7.23
C ARG A 43 -26.50 4.09 6.41
N LYS A 44 -25.16 4.09 6.34
CA LYS A 44 -24.41 4.96 5.41
C LYS A 44 -24.72 4.69 3.93
N SER A 45 -25.20 3.49 3.60
CA SER A 45 -25.71 3.15 2.26
C SER A 45 -27.06 3.80 1.92
N GLY A 46 -27.81 4.26 2.93
CA GLY A 46 -29.19 4.73 2.79
C GLY A 46 -30.26 3.68 3.12
N ASP A 47 -29.88 2.42 3.34
CA ASP A 47 -30.83 1.35 3.71
C ASP A 47 -31.31 1.48 5.16
N PRO A 48 -32.50 0.94 5.51
CA PRO A 48 -32.94 0.83 6.90
C PRO A 48 -31.90 0.08 7.75
N TYR A 49 -31.61 0.58 8.96
CA TYR A 49 -30.53 0.04 9.79
C TYR A 49 -30.72 -1.44 10.14
N ILE A 50 -31.96 -1.87 10.33
CA ILE A 50 -32.33 -3.26 10.64
C ILE A 50 -31.81 -4.28 9.61
N THR A 51 -31.51 -3.86 8.37
CA THR A 51 -30.90 -4.73 7.36
C THR A 51 -29.54 -5.28 7.80
N HIS A 52 -28.79 -4.52 8.60
CA HIS A 52 -27.48 -4.92 9.09
C HIS A 52 -27.55 -6.03 10.15
N PRO A 53 -28.28 -5.89 11.27
CA PRO A 53 -28.44 -6.98 12.23
C PRO A 53 -29.02 -8.26 11.60
N VAL A 54 -29.98 -8.14 10.67
CA VAL A 54 -30.53 -9.29 9.94
C VAL A 54 -29.46 -10.00 9.09
N ALA A 55 -28.60 -9.24 8.41
CA ALA A 55 -27.49 -9.82 7.63
C ALA A 55 -26.46 -10.52 8.53
N VAL A 56 -26.12 -9.95 9.69
CA VAL A 56 -25.20 -10.56 10.67
C VAL A 56 -25.83 -11.84 11.27
N ALA A 57 -27.11 -11.81 11.60
CA ALA A 57 -27.84 -12.99 12.09
C ALA A 57 -27.93 -14.10 11.02
N THR A 58 -28.07 -13.73 9.76
CA THR A 58 -28.03 -14.68 8.63
C THR A 58 -26.66 -15.31 8.46
N LEU A 59 -25.59 -14.53 8.66
CA LEU A 59 -24.22 -15.05 8.70
C LEU A 59 -24.02 -16.01 9.88
N ALA A 60 -24.54 -15.66 11.06
CA ALA A 60 -24.50 -16.51 12.25
C ALA A 60 -25.21 -17.85 12.02
N ALA A 61 -26.40 -17.82 11.42
CA ALA A 61 -27.13 -19.02 11.01
C ALA A 61 -26.36 -19.83 9.94
N THR A 62 -25.64 -19.16 9.04
CA THR A 62 -24.88 -19.82 7.97
C THR A 62 -23.68 -20.59 8.49
N VAL A 63 -22.98 -20.06 9.50
CA VAL A 63 -21.87 -20.77 10.15
C VAL A 63 -22.35 -21.76 11.23
N GLY A 64 -23.66 -21.91 11.40
CA GLY A 64 -24.26 -22.88 12.31
C GLY A 64 -24.22 -22.50 13.78
N LEU A 65 -24.22 -21.20 14.12
CA LEU A 65 -24.30 -20.77 15.52
C LEU A 65 -25.66 -21.16 16.12
N GLY A 66 -25.70 -21.29 17.45
CA GLY A 66 -26.93 -21.59 18.19
C GLY A 66 -27.85 -20.38 18.36
N CYS A 67 -29.09 -20.65 18.78
CA CYS A 67 -30.17 -19.67 18.86
C CYS A 67 -29.79 -18.39 19.62
N HIS A 68 -29.12 -18.52 20.77
CA HIS A 68 -28.71 -17.36 21.58
C HIS A 68 -27.74 -16.43 20.84
N LEU A 69 -26.83 -16.98 20.02
CA LEU A 69 -25.89 -16.18 19.24
C LEU A 69 -26.56 -15.51 18.04
N VAL A 70 -27.54 -16.18 17.42
CA VAL A 70 -28.37 -15.55 16.38
C VAL A 70 -29.20 -14.41 16.97
N CYS A 71 -29.78 -14.59 18.16
CA CYS A 71 -30.49 -13.51 18.88
C CYS A 71 -29.54 -12.37 19.24
N ALA A 72 -28.36 -12.67 19.79
CA ALA A 72 -27.34 -11.67 20.09
C ALA A 72 -26.91 -10.91 18.83
N ALA A 73 -26.76 -11.58 17.67
CA ALA A 73 -26.44 -10.92 16.39
C ALA A 73 -27.52 -9.91 15.96
N LEU A 74 -28.80 -10.21 16.18
CA LEU A 74 -29.90 -9.27 15.92
C LEU A 74 -29.88 -8.05 16.85
N LEU A 75 -29.35 -8.21 18.07
CA LEU A 75 -29.41 -7.23 19.15
C LEU A 75 -28.06 -6.56 19.45
N HIS A 76 -27.00 -6.84 18.69
CA HIS A 76 -25.62 -6.48 19.07
C HIS A 76 -25.28 -4.99 18.97
N ASP A 77 -26.12 -4.18 18.31
CA ASP A 77 -25.83 -2.79 17.97
C ASP A 77 -27.06 -1.89 18.22
N LEU A 78 -27.79 -2.16 19.30
CA LEU A 78 -28.94 -1.34 19.68
C LEU A 78 -28.49 0.09 20.02
N PRO A 79 -29.24 1.13 19.62
CA PRO A 79 -28.89 2.49 19.95
C PRO A 79 -28.85 2.68 21.48
N SER A 80 -27.74 3.22 21.97
CA SER A 80 -27.55 3.52 23.39
C SER A 80 -28.39 4.75 23.77
N GLU A 81 -29.43 4.54 24.58
CA GLU A 81 -30.20 5.63 25.18
C GLU A 81 -29.72 5.87 26.62
N PRO A 82 -29.52 7.14 27.05
CA PRO A 82 -29.18 7.45 28.43
C PRO A 82 -30.22 6.87 29.40
N GLY A 83 -29.79 6.06 30.36
CA GLY A 83 -30.67 5.45 31.34
C GLY A 83 -31.44 4.22 30.85
N TYR A 84 -31.07 3.64 29.70
CA TYR A 84 -31.62 2.37 29.25
C TYR A 84 -31.38 1.25 30.28
N ASP A 85 -32.46 0.63 30.76
CA ASP A 85 -32.40 -0.51 31.65
C ASP A 85 -32.32 -1.82 30.83
N PRO A 86 -31.25 -2.62 30.98
CA PRO A 86 -31.15 -3.93 30.34
C PRO A 86 -32.04 -5.02 30.97
N ALA A 87 -32.69 -4.78 32.12
CA ALA A 87 -33.51 -5.79 32.81
C ALA A 87 -34.65 -6.39 31.94
N PRO A 88 -35.40 -5.62 31.12
CA PRO A 88 -36.39 -6.20 30.22
C PRO A 88 -35.76 -7.14 29.19
N LEU A 89 -34.59 -6.78 28.67
CA LEU A 89 -33.86 -7.61 27.70
C LEU A 89 -33.35 -8.90 28.35
N ARG A 90 -32.88 -8.84 29.60
CA ARG A 90 -32.49 -10.04 30.38
C ARG A 90 -33.67 -10.93 30.69
N ALA A 91 -34.82 -10.35 31.04
CA ALA A 91 -36.04 -11.13 31.30
C ALA A 91 -36.55 -11.86 30.04
N GLU A 92 -36.40 -11.24 28.87
CA GLU A 92 -36.89 -11.78 27.59
C GLU A 92 -35.92 -12.78 26.94
N PHE A 93 -34.61 -12.47 26.92
CA PHE A 93 -33.60 -13.25 26.19
C PHE A 93 -32.61 -14.01 27.08
N GLY A 94 -32.66 -13.78 28.39
CA GLY A 94 -31.75 -14.37 29.37
C GLY A 94 -30.41 -13.63 29.53
N ASP A 95 -29.74 -13.90 30.63
CA ASP A 95 -28.47 -13.24 31.00
C ASP A 95 -27.33 -13.52 30.01
N ASP A 96 -27.31 -14.70 29.39
CA ASP A 96 -26.25 -15.10 28.44
C ASP A 96 -26.26 -14.20 27.19
N VAL A 97 -27.43 -13.94 26.60
CA VAL A 97 -27.57 -13.08 25.41
C VAL A 97 -27.18 -11.64 25.74
N VAL A 98 -27.64 -11.10 26.87
CA VAL A 98 -27.32 -9.72 27.26
C VAL A 98 -25.84 -9.56 27.60
N SER A 99 -25.25 -10.54 28.30
CA SER A 99 -23.81 -10.54 28.59
C SER A 99 -22.97 -10.56 27.32
N LEU A 100 -23.40 -11.30 26.29
CA LEU A 100 -22.74 -11.32 24.98
C LEU A 100 -22.80 -9.95 24.30
N ILE A 101 -23.96 -9.28 24.31
CA ILE A 101 -24.13 -7.94 23.72
C ILE A 101 -23.22 -6.92 24.44
N GLU A 102 -23.27 -6.89 25.78
CA GLU A 102 -22.43 -6.00 26.59
C GLU A 102 -20.93 -6.24 26.35
N ALA A 103 -20.52 -7.51 26.20
CA ALA A 103 -19.13 -7.86 25.89
C ALA A 103 -18.70 -7.40 24.48
N ILE A 104 -19.61 -7.44 23.50
CA ILE A 104 -19.34 -6.92 22.15
C ILE A 104 -19.10 -5.42 22.18
N GLU A 105 -19.88 -4.66 22.95
CA GLU A 105 -19.71 -3.21 23.10
C GLU A 105 -18.42 -2.84 23.85
N ALA A 106 -18.15 -3.52 24.97
CA ALA A 106 -17.04 -3.20 25.88
C ALA A 106 -15.62 -3.50 25.34
N SER A 107 -15.53 -4.21 24.21
CA SER A 107 -14.33 -4.64 23.49
C SER A 107 -13.14 -3.69 23.25
N GLY A 108 -13.24 -2.40 23.60
CA GLY A 108 -12.08 -1.51 23.68
C GLY A 108 -11.21 -1.74 24.93
N ALA A 109 -11.70 -2.51 25.91
CA ALA A 109 -11.06 -2.76 27.19
C ALA A 109 -10.47 -4.18 27.28
N ALA A 110 -9.39 -4.32 28.05
CA ALA A 110 -8.49 -5.48 28.20
C ALA A 110 -9.12 -6.75 28.83
N VAL A 111 -10.34 -7.14 28.45
CA VAL A 111 -11.00 -8.36 28.92
C VAL A 111 -10.60 -9.55 28.02
N PRO A 112 -10.24 -10.72 28.58
CA PRO A 112 -10.08 -11.95 27.80
C PRO A 112 -11.39 -12.29 27.10
N TRP A 113 -11.33 -12.45 25.79
CA TRP A 113 -12.50 -12.59 24.96
C TRP A 113 -13.00 -14.04 24.92
N ASP A 114 -14.30 -14.23 25.13
CA ASP A 114 -15.00 -15.49 24.82
C ASP A 114 -15.03 -15.69 23.29
N ASP A 115 -14.75 -16.91 22.83
CA ASP A 115 -14.79 -17.32 21.41
C ASP A 115 -16.12 -16.95 20.74
N ARG A 116 -17.22 -16.97 21.49
CA ARG A 116 -18.55 -16.55 21.04
C ARG A 116 -18.61 -15.05 20.71
N VAL A 117 -18.02 -14.22 21.56
CA VAL A 117 -17.96 -12.76 21.37
C VAL A 117 -17.07 -12.42 20.19
N ILE A 118 -15.90 -13.07 20.06
CA ILE A 118 -15.02 -12.90 18.90
C ILE A 118 -15.76 -13.32 17.64
N THR A 119 -16.42 -14.48 17.66
CA THR A 119 -17.16 -14.99 16.50
C THR A 119 -18.21 -13.99 16.03
N LEU A 120 -19.04 -13.44 16.92
CA LEU A 120 -20.02 -12.43 16.56
C LEU A 120 -19.37 -11.17 15.96
N LYS A 121 -18.23 -10.72 16.50
CA LYS A 121 -17.48 -9.60 15.91
C LYS A 121 -16.88 -9.90 14.55
N LEU A 122 -16.47 -11.13 14.29
CA LEU A 122 -16.00 -11.54 12.97
C LEU A 122 -17.13 -11.45 11.94
N LEU A 123 -18.34 -11.88 12.32
CA LEU A 123 -19.52 -11.84 11.44
C LEU A 123 -20.02 -10.40 11.22
N ASP A 124 -20.07 -9.58 12.26
CA ASP A 124 -20.33 -8.15 12.14
C ASP A 124 -19.30 -7.50 11.21
N ARG A 125 -18.01 -7.74 11.47
CA ARG A 125 -16.95 -7.23 10.60
C ARG A 125 -17.12 -7.68 9.17
N LEU A 126 -17.47 -8.95 8.92
CA LEU A 126 -17.63 -9.49 7.58
C LEU A 126 -18.70 -8.72 6.81
N HIS A 127 -19.86 -8.51 7.41
CA HIS A 127 -20.90 -7.73 6.76
C HIS A 127 -20.50 -6.25 6.58
N ASN A 128 -19.79 -5.66 7.55
CA ASN A 128 -19.23 -4.32 7.42
C ASN A 128 -18.15 -4.22 6.32
N MET A 129 -17.36 -5.27 6.09
CA MET A 129 -16.38 -5.33 5.00
C MET A 129 -17.05 -5.45 3.64
N ARG A 130 -18.17 -6.17 3.53
CA ARG A 130 -18.99 -6.27 2.31
C ARG A 130 -19.62 -4.93 1.91
N THR A 131 -19.88 -4.06 2.88
CA THR A 131 -20.51 -2.74 2.68
C THR A 131 -19.55 -1.57 2.96
N ILE A 132 -18.24 -1.83 2.96
CA ILE A 132 -17.23 -0.85 3.40
C ILE A 132 -17.15 0.40 2.52
N GLU A 133 -17.60 0.34 1.27
CA GLU A 133 -17.47 1.41 0.28
C GLU A 133 -18.26 2.68 0.60
N TYR A 134 -19.28 2.58 1.44
CA TYR A 134 -20.08 3.72 1.90
C TYR A 134 -19.40 4.54 3.01
N LEU A 135 -18.21 4.15 3.45
CA LEU A 135 -17.41 4.88 4.44
C LEU A 135 -16.40 5.80 3.75
N ASP A 136 -15.89 6.80 4.47
CA ASP A 136 -14.77 7.63 3.99
C ASP A 136 -13.50 6.76 3.78
N GLU A 137 -12.70 7.06 2.76
CA GLU A 137 -11.53 6.25 2.36
C GLU A 137 -10.56 5.97 3.52
N ASP A 138 -10.26 6.97 4.36
CA ASP A 138 -9.40 6.80 5.53
C ASP A 138 -9.94 5.73 6.49
N LYS A 139 -11.26 5.72 6.72
CA LYS A 139 -11.93 4.70 7.53
C LYS A 139 -11.92 3.35 6.83
N GLN A 140 -12.05 3.32 5.51
CA GLN A 140 -11.94 2.08 4.74
C GLN A 140 -10.54 1.46 4.86
N VAL A 141 -9.48 2.27 4.75
CA VAL A 141 -8.08 1.82 4.92
C VAL A 141 -7.86 1.33 6.35
N LEU A 142 -8.24 2.13 7.35
CA LEU A 142 -8.07 1.78 8.77
C LEU A 142 -8.78 0.46 9.10
N ARG A 143 -10.06 0.33 8.71
CA ARG A 143 -10.85 -0.88 8.95
C ARG A 143 -10.29 -2.08 8.21
N SER A 144 -9.82 -1.92 6.97
CA SER A 144 -9.24 -3.03 6.20
C SER A 144 -7.93 -3.51 6.80
N ARG A 145 -7.05 -2.60 7.25
CA ARG A 145 -5.79 -2.96 7.95
C ARG A 145 -6.09 -3.68 9.26
N HIS A 146 -6.96 -3.11 10.09
CA HIS A 146 -7.40 -3.74 11.34
C HIS A 146 -7.98 -5.14 11.11
N THR A 147 -8.78 -5.32 10.05
CA THR A 147 -9.31 -6.64 9.67
C THR A 147 -8.19 -7.63 9.39
N LEU A 148 -7.18 -7.26 8.60
CA LEU A 148 -6.06 -8.14 8.26
C LEU A 148 -5.15 -8.43 9.45
N ASP A 149 -4.82 -7.42 10.24
CA ASP A 149 -3.81 -7.51 11.29
C ASP A 149 -4.35 -8.21 12.55
N LEU A 150 -5.66 -8.06 12.83
CA LEU A 150 -6.29 -8.59 14.03
C LEU A 150 -7.33 -9.67 13.73
N LEU A 151 -8.34 -9.35 12.94
CA LEU A 151 -9.54 -10.19 12.85
C LEU A 151 -9.34 -11.46 12.01
N VAL A 152 -8.59 -11.41 10.92
CA VAL A 152 -8.26 -12.60 10.11
C VAL A 152 -7.50 -13.65 10.93
N PRO A 153 -6.42 -13.32 11.68
CA PRO A 153 -5.78 -14.26 12.59
C PRO A 153 -6.72 -14.84 13.66
N HIS A 154 -7.63 -14.04 14.20
CA HIS A 154 -8.64 -14.53 15.15
C HIS A 154 -9.60 -15.54 14.50
N ALA A 155 -10.09 -15.26 13.29
CA ALA A 155 -10.97 -16.16 12.56
C ALA A 155 -10.29 -17.51 12.27
N GLN A 156 -9.04 -17.50 11.83
CA GLN A 156 -8.25 -18.72 11.57
C GLN A 156 -8.03 -19.53 12.85
N ARG A 157 -7.68 -18.88 13.97
CA ARG A 157 -7.50 -19.57 15.26
C ARG A 157 -8.77 -20.26 15.75
N LEU A 158 -9.93 -19.70 15.45
CA LEU A 158 -11.23 -20.25 15.84
C LEU A 158 -11.79 -21.25 14.83
N GLY A 159 -11.07 -21.56 13.73
CA GLY A 159 -11.51 -22.49 12.69
C GLY A 159 -12.59 -21.92 11.76
N HIS A 160 -12.79 -20.60 11.74
CA HIS A 160 -13.71 -19.92 10.81
C HIS A 160 -13.01 -19.61 9.49
N ASP A 161 -12.45 -20.62 8.82
CA ASP A 161 -11.57 -20.43 7.66
C ASP A 161 -12.26 -19.72 6.49
N VAL A 162 -13.53 -20.06 6.22
CA VAL A 162 -14.32 -19.41 5.17
C VAL A 162 -14.51 -17.91 5.44
N VAL A 163 -14.79 -17.54 6.70
CA VAL A 163 -14.93 -16.14 7.12
C VAL A 163 -13.59 -15.44 7.05
N ALA A 164 -12.51 -16.10 7.48
CA ALA A 164 -11.16 -15.57 7.43
C ALA A 164 -10.72 -15.25 6.00
N ASP A 165 -10.95 -16.19 5.08
CA ASP A 165 -10.62 -16.04 3.66
C ASP A 165 -11.41 -14.90 3.01
N GLU A 166 -12.71 -14.79 3.31
CA GLU A 166 -13.53 -13.72 2.77
C GLU A 166 -13.14 -12.35 3.35
N LEU A 167 -12.94 -12.25 4.67
CA LEU A 167 -12.44 -11.03 5.31
C LEU A 167 -11.10 -10.59 4.71
N GLN A 168 -10.18 -11.54 4.53
CA GLN A 168 -8.88 -11.31 3.93
C GLN A 168 -9.01 -10.84 2.48
N ALA A 169 -9.86 -11.49 1.69
CA ALA A 169 -10.11 -11.14 0.30
C ALA A 169 -10.73 -9.75 0.18
N LEU A 170 -11.78 -9.44 0.94
CA LEU A 170 -12.43 -8.13 0.95
C LEU A 170 -11.49 -7.02 1.42
N ALA A 171 -10.72 -7.25 2.49
CA ALA A 171 -9.79 -6.24 3.01
C ALA A 171 -8.60 -6.01 2.07
N ARG A 172 -8.00 -7.07 1.51
CA ARG A 172 -6.93 -6.92 0.51
C ARG A 172 -7.45 -6.31 -0.77
N HIS A 173 -8.62 -6.73 -1.25
CA HIS A 173 -9.25 -6.13 -2.41
C HIS A 173 -9.48 -4.65 -2.14
N ARG A 174 -10.06 -4.28 -0.99
CA ARG A 174 -10.32 -2.89 -0.66
C ARG A 174 -9.05 -2.07 -0.52
N LEU A 175 -8.00 -2.60 0.12
CA LEU A 175 -6.70 -1.92 0.19
C LEU A 175 -6.01 -1.84 -1.16
N ARG A 176 -6.16 -2.82 -2.05
CA ARG A 176 -5.64 -2.77 -3.43
C ARG A 176 -6.44 -1.82 -4.29
N THR A 177 -7.75 -1.76 -4.10
CA THR A 177 -8.64 -0.83 -4.78
C THR A 177 -8.35 0.56 -4.27
N LEU A 178 -8.11 0.80 -2.98
CA LEU A 178 -7.75 2.12 -2.42
C LEU A 178 -6.30 2.51 -2.65
N ALA A 179 -5.37 1.57 -2.62
CA ALA A 179 -4.02 1.75 -3.15
C ALA A 179 -4.03 1.84 -4.69
N GLY A 180 -5.15 1.45 -5.30
CA GLY A 180 -5.42 1.46 -6.73
C GLY A 180 -6.29 2.62 -7.21
N THR A 181 -6.94 3.30 -6.26
CA THR A 181 -7.61 4.59 -6.32
C THR A 181 -6.82 5.63 -5.53
N VAL A 182 -5.57 5.28 -5.21
CA VAL A 182 -4.39 6.10 -5.49
C VAL A 182 -3.50 5.32 -6.50
N ASP A 183 -4.10 4.95 -7.64
CA ASP A 183 -3.56 4.34 -8.87
C ASP A 183 -2.92 2.93 -8.82
N GLY A 184 -3.66 1.95 -9.36
CA GLY A 184 -3.34 0.52 -9.34
C GLY A 184 -2.07 0.16 -10.10
N VAL A 185 -1.10 -0.45 -9.39
CA VAL A 185 -0.07 -1.39 -9.87
C VAL A 185 0.75 -1.79 -8.63
N GLU A 186 1.19 -3.05 -8.50
CA GLU A 186 2.35 -3.35 -7.64
C GLU A 186 3.54 -2.62 -8.22
N ARG A 187 3.77 -1.40 -7.73
CA ARG A 187 4.83 -0.54 -8.24
C ARG A 187 6.15 -1.23 -7.87
N PRO A 188 7.11 -1.30 -8.79
CA PRO A 188 8.51 -1.50 -8.45
C PRO A 188 9.00 -0.21 -7.75
N TRP A 189 8.30 0.23 -6.71
CA TRP A 189 8.54 1.48 -6.01
C TRP A 189 9.90 1.42 -5.37
N HIS A 190 10.41 0.25 -4.98
CA HIS A 190 11.79 0.09 -4.53
C HIS A 190 12.79 0.32 -5.67
N VAL A 191 12.51 -0.08 -6.92
CA VAL A 191 13.39 0.19 -8.08
C VAL A 191 13.30 1.65 -8.51
N LEU A 192 12.10 2.24 -8.51
CA LEU A 192 11.89 3.66 -8.77
C LEU A 192 12.47 4.52 -7.64
N TRP A 193 12.31 4.13 -6.38
CA TRP A 193 12.83 4.80 -5.20
C TRP A 193 14.36 4.72 -5.18
N LEU A 194 14.95 3.53 -5.33
CA LEU A 194 16.40 3.35 -5.49
C LEU A 194 16.95 4.11 -6.70
N GLY A 195 16.21 4.12 -7.82
CA GLY A 195 16.58 4.90 -9.00
C GLY A 195 16.46 6.42 -8.79
N SER A 196 15.44 6.86 -8.05
CA SER A 196 15.17 8.27 -7.77
C SER A 196 16.13 8.87 -6.76
N ILE A 197 16.69 8.05 -5.85
CA ILE A 197 17.78 8.46 -4.96
C ILE A 197 18.99 8.95 -5.78
N LEU A 198 19.24 8.34 -6.95
CA LEU A 198 20.31 8.75 -7.86
C LEU A 198 19.96 10.02 -8.68
N LEU A 199 18.68 10.38 -8.80
CA LEU A 199 18.23 11.61 -9.46
C LEU A 199 18.43 12.86 -8.56
N PRO A 200 18.72 14.03 -9.16
CA PRO A 200 18.76 15.28 -8.41
C PRO A 200 17.39 15.61 -7.79
N ARG A 201 17.39 16.14 -6.55
CA ARG A 201 16.18 16.38 -5.74
C ARG A 201 15.08 17.15 -6.48
N THR A 202 15.46 18.10 -7.34
CA THR A 202 14.56 18.93 -8.15
C THR A 202 13.83 18.17 -9.25
N ALA A 203 14.45 17.12 -9.80
CA ALA A 203 13.88 16.29 -10.86
C ALA A 203 13.25 15.00 -10.30
N ARG A 204 13.59 14.61 -9.07
CA ARG A 204 13.17 13.37 -8.42
C ARG A 204 11.65 13.20 -8.44
N ARG A 205 10.92 14.24 -8.03
CA ARG A 205 9.45 14.22 -7.98
C ARG A 205 8.84 14.02 -9.37
N ARG A 206 9.26 14.84 -10.34
CA ARG A 206 8.76 14.79 -11.73
C ARG A 206 8.99 13.43 -12.38
N TYR A 207 10.21 12.88 -12.29
CA TYR A 207 10.53 11.61 -12.93
C TYR A 207 9.94 10.40 -12.19
N LEU A 208 9.78 10.48 -10.87
CA LEU A 208 9.00 9.49 -10.12
C LEU A 208 7.56 9.47 -10.60
N GLU A 209 6.95 10.64 -10.78
CA GLU A 209 5.60 10.78 -11.32
C GLU A 209 5.53 10.19 -12.75
N GLU A 210 6.40 10.61 -13.68
CA GLU A 210 6.45 10.11 -15.06
C GLU A 210 6.66 8.58 -15.15
N TRP A 211 7.62 8.02 -14.40
CA TRP A 211 7.90 6.58 -14.43
C TRP A 211 6.87 5.73 -13.71
N SER A 212 6.31 6.24 -12.61
CA SER A 212 5.18 5.57 -11.95
C SER A 212 3.98 5.52 -12.89
N ALA A 213 3.77 6.59 -13.67
CA ALA A 213 2.71 6.66 -14.66
C ALA A 213 2.94 5.68 -15.82
N GLU A 214 4.15 5.55 -16.37
CA GLU A 214 4.39 4.58 -17.45
C GLU A 214 4.31 3.12 -16.96
N LEU A 215 4.78 2.83 -15.75
CA LEU A 215 4.72 1.50 -15.16
C LEU A 215 3.30 1.02 -14.84
N GLN A 216 2.38 1.94 -14.55
CA GLN A 216 0.99 1.61 -14.21
C GLN A 216 0.18 1.14 -15.42
N PHE A 217 0.55 1.57 -16.63
CA PHE A 217 -0.16 1.24 -17.87
C PHE A 217 0.47 0.10 -18.68
N LEU A 218 1.63 -0.40 -18.28
CA LEU A 218 2.31 -1.50 -18.99
C LEU A 218 1.82 -2.89 -18.53
N PRO A 219 1.49 -3.81 -19.47
CA PRO A 219 1.20 -5.21 -19.17
C PRO A 219 2.39 -5.91 -18.49
N ASP A 220 2.13 -6.91 -17.64
CA ASP A 220 3.15 -7.52 -16.76
C ASP A 220 4.41 -8.00 -17.51
N GLN A 221 4.25 -8.57 -18.72
CA GLN A 221 5.38 -9.04 -19.55
C GLN A 221 6.28 -7.91 -20.09
N ARG A 222 5.73 -6.70 -20.30
CA ARG A 222 6.49 -5.52 -20.77
C ARG A 222 7.01 -4.65 -19.61
N ARG A 223 6.37 -4.75 -18.43
CA ARG A 223 6.80 -4.05 -17.21
C ARG A 223 8.24 -4.43 -16.83
N ALA A 224 8.59 -5.71 -16.89
CA ALA A 224 9.96 -6.18 -16.62
C ALA A 224 10.99 -5.72 -17.67
N ALA A 225 10.59 -5.52 -18.92
CA ALA A 225 11.47 -4.96 -19.96
C ALA A 225 11.71 -3.46 -19.72
N PHE A 226 10.64 -2.71 -19.43
CA PHE A 226 10.72 -1.29 -19.09
C PHE A 226 11.57 -1.04 -17.84
N ILE A 227 11.38 -1.81 -16.76
CA ILE A 227 12.22 -1.70 -15.55
C ILE A 227 13.70 -1.93 -15.90
N ARG A 228 14.00 -2.93 -16.74
CA ARG A 228 15.39 -3.20 -17.17
C ARG A 228 15.96 -2.09 -18.04
N GLU A 229 15.17 -1.47 -18.91
CA GLU A 229 15.59 -0.32 -19.71
C GLU A 229 15.75 0.94 -18.87
N LEU A 230 14.84 1.18 -17.92
CA LEU A 230 14.88 2.26 -16.95
C LEU A 230 16.17 2.19 -16.12
N VAL A 231 16.47 1.03 -15.53
CA VAL A 231 17.69 0.81 -14.73
C VAL A 231 18.96 0.95 -15.57
N ARG A 232 18.95 0.51 -16.84
CA ARG A 232 20.10 0.68 -17.77
C ARG A 232 20.27 2.12 -18.26
N GLY A 233 19.18 2.85 -18.44
CA GLY A 233 19.15 4.24 -18.89
C GLY A 233 19.37 5.24 -17.76
N LEU A 234 19.11 4.85 -16.52
CA LEU A 234 19.17 5.68 -15.32
C LEU A 234 20.51 6.41 -15.14
N PRO A 235 21.69 5.77 -15.32
CA PRO A 235 22.96 6.48 -15.20
C PRO A 235 23.10 7.60 -16.23
N ARG A 236 22.65 7.38 -17.48
CA ARG A 236 22.68 8.39 -18.54
C ARG A 236 21.69 9.52 -18.27
N LEU A 237 20.51 9.21 -17.78
CA LEU A 237 19.51 10.20 -17.42
C LEU A 237 19.95 11.03 -16.20
N CYS A 238 20.52 10.40 -15.17
CA CYS A 238 21.12 11.12 -14.04
C CYS A 238 22.22 12.07 -14.51
N VAL A 239 23.06 11.65 -15.46
CA VAL A 239 24.09 12.51 -16.08
C VAL A 239 23.47 13.61 -16.94
N ALA A 240 22.37 13.39 -17.65
CA ALA A 240 21.68 14.41 -18.44
C ALA A 240 20.96 15.45 -17.56
N LEU A 241 20.32 15.01 -16.48
CA LEU A 241 19.56 15.85 -15.56
C LEU A 241 20.43 16.59 -14.55
N ARG A 242 21.52 15.98 -14.06
CA ARG A 242 22.59 16.73 -13.35
C ARG A 242 23.44 17.51 -14.34
N GLY A 243 23.44 17.06 -15.60
CA GLY A 243 23.87 17.80 -16.76
C GLY A 243 23.08 19.08 -16.94
N SER A 244 21.82 19.26 -16.55
CA SER A 244 21.24 20.63 -16.67
C SER A 244 21.88 21.64 -15.70
N ILE A 245 22.68 21.17 -14.72
CA ILE A 245 23.53 21.99 -13.86
C ILE A 245 24.96 22.14 -14.46
N TRP A 246 25.38 21.29 -15.41
CA TRP A 246 26.76 21.23 -15.97
C TRP A 246 26.88 21.20 -17.52
N CYS A 247 25.76 21.16 -18.22
CA CYS A 247 25.50 21.02 -19.66
C CYS A 247 24.37 21.99 -19.97
N ASP A 248 24.71 23.27 -19.92
CA ASP A 248 24.30 24.14 -21.01
C ASP A 248 24.56 23.35 -22.32
N ALA A 249 23.57 23.19 -23.21
CA ALA A 249 23.73 22.49 -24.49
C ALA A 249 24.80 23.15 -25.41
N ARG A 250 25.44 24.21 -24.90
CA ARG A 250 26.70 24.78 -25.38
C ARG A 250 27.95 23.96 -25.03
N ALA A 251 27.90 22.92 -24.19
CA ALA A 251 29.09 22.21 -23.70
C ALA A 251 30.00 21.63 -24.80
N PRO A 252 29.52 21.06 -25.93
CA PRO A 252 30.42 20.65 -27.01
C PRO A 252 31.14 21.84 -27.63
N ALA A 253 30.42 22.94 -27.88
CA ALA A 253 30.99 24.17 -28.44
C ALA A 253 31.87 24.93 -27.44
N ALA A 254 31.54 24.89 -26.14
CA ALA A 254 32.31 25.48 -25.06
C ALA A 254 33.56 24.65 -24.76
N LEU A 255 33.49 23.32 -24.86
CA LEU A 255 34.65 22.44 -24.72
C LEU A 255 35.59 22.60 -25.91
N HIS A 256 35.08 22.65 -27.15
CA HIS A 256 35.90 22.97 -28.32
C HIS A 256 36.53 24.35 -28.19
N ARG A 257 35.75 25.40 -27.89
CA ARG A 257 36.30 26.75 -27.64
C ARG A 257 37.29 26.81 -26.47
N ALA A 258 37.08 26.04 -25.41
CA ALA A 258 37.99 25.99 -24.26
C ALA A 258 39.28 25.26 -24.60
N VAL A 259 39.21 24.14 -25.32
CA VAL A 259 40.38 23.38 -25.77
C VAL A 259 41.16 24.15 -26.85
N ASP A 260 40.46 24.80 -27.79
CA ASP A 260 41.04 25.64 -28.84
C ASP A 260 41.60 26.97 -28.28
N GLY A 261 41.02 27.46 -27.17
CA GLY A 261 41.50 28.63 -26.43
C GLY A 261 42.67 28.36 -25.48
N LEU A 262 43.05 27.09 -25.27
CA LEU A 262 44.22 26.74 -24.46
C LEU A 262 45.51 26.98 -25.25
N ALA A 263 46.38 27.86 -24.74
CA ALA A 263 47.72 28.03 -25.26
C ALA A 263 48.57 26.73 -25.10
N GLY A 264 49.63 26.59 -25.90
CA GLY A 264 50.39 25.35 -26.06
C GLY A 264 50.82 24.64 -24.77
N ALA A 265 51.19 25.37 -23.71
CA ALA A 265 51.52 24.78 -22.41
C ALA A 265 50.31 24.14 -21.70
N GLY A 266 49.13 24.74 -21.80
CA GLY A 266 47.88 24.21 -21.26
C GLY A 266 47.43 22.95 -22.01
N LEU A 267 47.52 22.97 -23.35
CA LEU A 267 47.19 21.81 -24.17
C LEU A 267 48.17 20.65 -23.96
N ALA A 268 49.47 20.93 -23.79
CA ALA A 268 50.48 19.92 -23.48
C ALA A 268 50.24 19.24 -22.13
N THR A 269 49.89 20.04 -21.11
CA THR A 269 49.58 19.53 -19.76
C THR A 269 48.32 18.66 -19.77
N LEU A 270 47.28 19.12 -20.48
CA LEU A 270 46.04 18.37 -20.65
C LEU A 270 46.27 17.03 -21.36
N ARG A 271 47.06 17.02 -22.45
CA ARG A 271 47.45 15.77 -23.14
C ARG A 271 48.28 14.86 -22.25
N TRP A 272 49.23 15.38 -21.47
CA TRP A 272 50.04 14.58 -20.55
C TRP A 272 49.18 13.91 -19.46
N LEU A 273 48.20 14.63 -18.94
CA LEU A 273 47.27 14.12 -17.94
C LEU A 273 46.39 13.01 -18.52
N LEU A 274 45.82 13.23 -19.70
CA LEU A 274 44.85 12.33 -20.34
C LEU A 274 45.47 11.13 -21.07
N ARG A 275 46.79 11.15 -21.33
CA ARG A 275 47.54 9.99 -21.89
C ARG A 275 47.42 8.75 -21.00
N SER A 276 47.41 8.91 -19.68
CA SER A 276 47.23 7.80 -18.74
C SER A 276 45.76 7.66 -18.33
N LYS A 277 45.27 6.42 -18.20
CA LYS A 277 43.94 6.15 -17.65
C LYS A 277 43.83 6.50 -16.15
N ALA A 278 44.94 6.53 -15.42
CA ALA A 278 44.96 6.70 -13.96
C ALA A 278 45.24 8.14 -13.50
N ARG A 279 46.04 8.91 -14.25
CA ARG A 279 46.46 10.26 -13.83
C ARG A 279 45.31 11.25 -13.58
N PRO A 280 44.24 11.31 -14.38
CA PRO A 280 43.12 12.20 -14.09
C PRO A 280 42.45 11.90 -12.74
N TRP A 281 42.40 10.61 -12.37
CA TRP A 281 41.79 10.17 -11.11
C TRP A 281 42.61 10.51 -9.88
N ALA A 282 43.94 10.62 -9.98
CA ALA A 282 44.78 11.07 -8.88
C ALA A 282 44.41 12.48 -8.38
N PHE A 283 43.86 13.32 -9.25
CA PHE A 283 43.40 14.68 -8.92
C PHE A 283 41.90 14.76 -8.64
N LEU A 284 41.09 13.97 -9.33
CA LEU A 284 39.63 14.01 -9.20
C LEU A 284 39.11 13.18 -8.03
N ALA A 285 39.73 12.05 -7.70
CA ALA A 285 39.25 11.16 -6.64
C ALA A 285 39.24 11.82 -5.25
N PRO A 286 40.25 12.61 -4.83
CA PRO A 286 40.19 13.33 -3.54
C PRO A 286 39.06 14.36 -3.48
N ALA A 287 38.79 15.06 -4.58
CA ALA A 287 37.69 16.01 -4.67
C ALA A 287 36.33 15.30 -4.60
N VAL A 288 36.15 14.19 -5.32
CA VAL A 288 34.93 13.38 -5.27
C VAL A 288 34.73 12.76 -3.89
N ALA A 289 35.80 12.28 -3.25
CA ALA A 289 35.75 11.76 -1.88
C ALA A 289 35.38 12.84 -0.87
N TRP A 290 35.97 14.03 -0.98
CA TRP A 290 35.63 15.17 -0.11
C TRP A 290 34.18 15.62 -0.27
N ILE A 291 33.69 15.72 -1.52
CA ILE A 291 32.28 16.05 -1.80
C ILE A 291 31.37 14.97 -1.20
N THR A 292 31.67 13.69 -1.44
CA THR A 292 30.89 12.56 -0.90
C THR A 292 30.84 12.60 0.63
N LEU A 293 31.98 12.77 1.29
CA LEU A 293 32.09 12.82 2.76
C LEU A 293 31.35 14.02 3.34
N ARG A 294 31.45 15.18 2.70
CA ARG A 294 30.71 16.38 3.11
C ARG A 294 29.20 16.19 2.94
N THR A 295 28.76 15.60 1.84
CA THR A 295 27.33 15.27 1.64
C THR A 295 26.85 14.23 2.65
N ALA A 296 27.69 13.27 3.04
CA ALA A 296 27.34 12.22 4.02
C ALA A 296 27.10 12.77 5.43
N GLN A 297 27.65 13.95 5.76
CA GLN A 297 27.36 14.62 7.03
C GLN A 297 25.91 15.11 7.11
N ASP A 298 25.29 15.41 5.97
CA ASP A 298 23.93 15.95 5.88
C ASP A 298 22.90 14.88 5.49
N ASP A 299 23.22 14.00 4.53
CA ASP A 299 22.33 12.93 4.05
C ASP A 299 23.12 11.76 3.43
N LEU A 300 22.90 10.55 3.94
CA LEU A 300 23.64 9.36 3.53
C LEU A 300 23.24 8.86 2.13
N GLY A 301 22.01 9.12 1.69
CA GLY A 301 21.50 8.72 0.37
C GLY A 301 22.04 9.58 -0.76
N ASP A 302 22.16 10.88 -0.55
CA ASP A 302 22.75 11.79 -1.53
C ASP A 302 24.27 11.63 -1.61
N ALA A 303 24.93 11.27 -0.51
CA ALA A 303 26.33 10.87 -0.54
C ALA A 303 26.54 9.62 -1.39
N LEU A 304 25.68 8.61 -1.23
CA LEU A 304 25.69 7.42 -2.08
C LEU A 304 25.48 7.77 -3.55
N ALA A 305 24.57 8.71 -3.84
CA ALA A 305 24.34 9.19 -5.19
C ALA A 305 25.57 9.92 -5.78
N VAL A 306 26.25 10.77 -5.02
CA VAL A 306 27.51 11.41 -5.43
C VAL A 306 28.57 10.35 -5.75
N LEU A 307 28.74 9.36 -4.87
CA LEU A 307 29.73 8.29 -5.03
C LEU A 307 29.47 7.42 -6.27
N ILE A 308 28.20 7.15 -6.59
CA ILE A 308 27.83 6.28 -7.72
C ILE A 308 27.77 7.05 -9.04
N THR A 309 27.38 8.33 -9.04
CA THR A 309 27.10 9.07 -10.30
C THR A 309 28.27 9.91 -10.79
N ILE A 310 29.04 10.54 -9.90
CA ILE A 310 30.13 11.43 -10.32
C ILE A 310 31.29 10.66 -10.96
N PRO A 311 31.75 9.50 -10.42
CA PRO A 311 32.86 8.81 -11.04
C PRO A 311 32.59 8.31 -12.48
N PRO A 312 31.45 7.68 -12.79
CA PRO A 312 31.15 7.28 -14.18
C PRO A 312 30.99 8.47 -15.13
N ALA A 313 30.46 9.60 -14.66
CA ALA A 313 30.31 10.82 -15.46
C ALA A 313 31.68 11.41 -15.82
N LEU A 314 32.57 11.55 -14.84
CA LEU A 314 33.94 12.00 -15.05
C LEU A 314 34.73 11.03 -15.94
N ALA A 315 34.57 9.71 -15.76
CA ALA A 315 35.18 8.70 -16.62
C ALA A 315 34.75 8.88 -18.10
N THR A 316 33.46 9.11 -18.32
CA THR A 316 32.91 9.34 -19.66
C THR A 316 33.44 10.64 -20.27
N GLY A 317 33.51 11.72 -19.49
CA GLY A 317 34.10 13.00 -19.92
C GLY A 317 35.58 12.88 -20.27
N ILE A 318 36.36 12.18 -19.45
CA ILE A 318 37.77 11.87 -19.70
C ILE A 318 37.92 11.06 -20.99
N SER A 319 37.08 10.05 -21.22
CA SER A 319 37.13 9.24 -22.45
C SER A 319 36.88 10.08 -23.69
N ARG A 320 35.82 10.91 -23.68
CA ARG A 320 35.51 11.80 -24.81
C ARG A 320 36.62 12.81 -25.10
N LEU A 321 37.23 13.37 -24.04
CA LEU A 321 38.38 14.26 -24.19
C LEU A 321 39.58 13.55 -24.80
N ARG A 322 39.82 12.29 -24.43
CA ARG A 322 40.87 11.48 -25.03
C ARG A 322 40.60 11.19 -26.50
N ASP A 323 39.37 10.83 -26.84
CA ASP A 323 38.96 10.60 -28.23
C ASP A 323 39.14 11.87 -29.07
N HIS A 324 38.70 13.02 -28.55
CA HIS A 324 38.85 14.31 -29.22
C HIS A 324 40.31 14.71 -29.45
N LEU A 325 41.19 14.39 -28.50
CA LEU A 325 42.62 14.66 -28.60
C LEU A 325 43.41 13.60 -29.39
N GLY A 326 42.73 12.57 -29.95
CA GLY A 326 43.37 11.49 -30.71
C GLY A 326 44.20 10.54 -29.84
N LEU A 327 43.89 10.42 -28.55
CA LEU A 327 44.66 9.65 -27.56
C LEU A 327 44.14 8.20 -27.36
N THR A 328 43.18 7.75 -28.16
CA THR A 328 42.52 6.43 -28.04
C THR A 328 42.87 5.43 -29.14
N ALA A 329 43.62 5.83 -30.16
CA ALA A 329 44.13 4.92 -31.19
C ALA A 329 45.61 4.59 -30.92
N THR A 330 45.86 3.48 -30.21
CA THR A 330 47.06 2.63 -30.34
C THR A 330 46.87 1.36 -29.50
N HIS A 331 46.35 0.29 -30.11
CA HIS A 331 46.78 -1.11 -29.89
C HIS A 331 45.87 -2.05 -30.71
N ARG A 332 46.03 -2.03 -32.03
CA ARG A 332 45.55 -3.14 -32.88
C ARG A 332 46.40 -3.41 -34.14
N GLU A 333 47.62 -2.89 -34.22
CA GLU A 333 48.52 -3.17 -35.36
C GLU A 333 49.86 -3.83 -35.00
N ASP A 334 50.17 -4.07 -33.73
CA ASP A 334 51.44 -4.72 -33.34
C ASP A 334 51.30 -6.21 -32.91
N ALA A 335 50.12 -6.81 -33.04
CA ALA A 335 49.94 -8.26 -32.79
C ALA A 335 49.97 -9.12 -34.07
N ASP A 336 50.11 -8.50 -35.26
CA ASP A 336 50.20 -9.20 -36.55
C ASP A 336 51.56 -8.94 -37.25
N ARG A 337 52.53 -8.42 -36.50
CA ARG A 337 53.94 -8.29 -36.91
C ARG A 337 54.88 -8.50 -35.73
N ARG A 338 55.01 -9.75 -35.27
CA ARG A 338 56.27 -10.36 -34.79
C ARG A 338 56.08 -11.84 -34.49
#